data_AF-A0A2V7NYA5-F1
#
_entry.id   AF-A0A2V7NYA5-F1
#
_cell.length_a   1.000
_cell.length_b   1.000
_cell.length_c   1.000
_cell.angle_alpha   90.00
_cell.angle_beta   90.00
_cell.angle_gamma   90.00
#
_symmetry.space_group_name_H-M   'P 1'
#
loop_
_entity.id
_entity.type
_entity.pdbx_description
1 polymer ?
#
loop_
_entity_poly.entity_id
_entity_poly.type
_entity_poly.pdbx_seq_one_letter_code
_entity_poly.pdbx_strand_id
1 'polypeptide(L)'
;MTFKPAVWYPIALVLTAINLAGAGFAAGTTEPWHATIHAVLALGFGLWAQRLRRAPGGSDVEARLEALEAEVSKQRQELTEAQERLDFTERLLAQGREARRVGPER
;
A
#
# COMPACT_ATOMS: atom_id res chain seq x y z
N MET A 1 -6.87 9.63 -18.80
CA MET A 1 -7.80 8.47 -18.71
C MET A 1 -7.44 7.68 -17.46
N THR A 2 -8.35 7.45 -16.52
CA THR A 2 -8.05 6.76 -15.25
C THR A 2 -8.22 5.24 -15.41
N PHE A 3 -7.20 4.49 -15.01
CA PHE A 3 -7.20 3.03 -15.09
C PHE A 3 -7.97 2.45 -13.90
N LYS A 4 -9.22 2.02 -14.12
CA LYS A 4 -10.10 1.49 -13.06
C LYS A 4 -10.16 -0.05 -13.10
N PRO A 5 -9.63 -0.77 -12.09
CA PRO A 5 -9.65 -2.23 -12.06
C PRO A 5 -11.05 -2.85 -12.21
N ALA A 6 -12.08 -2.19 -11.68
CA ALA A 6 -13.47 -2.62 -11.80
C ALA A 6 -14.00 -2.69 -13.26
N VAL A 7 -13.45 -1.87 -14.16
CA VAL A 7 -13.82 -1.87 -15.59
C VAL A 7 -12.93 -2.84 -16.37
N TRP A 8 -11.64 -2.89 -16.05
CA TRP A 8 -10.69 -3.72 -16.80
C TRP A 8 -10.75 -5.21 -16.43
N TYR A 9 -11.16 -5.55 -15.21
CA TYR A 9 -11.32 -6.94 -14.78
C TYR A 9 -12.31 -7.74 -15.65
N PRO A 10 -13.57 -7.29 -15.88
CA PRO A 10 -14.50 -8.03 -16.73
C PRO A 10 -14.01 -8.10 -18.19
N ILE A 11 -13.40 -7.03 -18.71
CA ILE A 11 -12.82 -7.02 -20.06
C ILE A 11 -11.72 -8.10 -20.19
N ALA A 12 -10.80 -8.17 -19.22
CA ALA A 12 -9.74 -9.17 -19.19
C ALA A 12 -10.30 -10.60 -19.14
N LEU A 13 -11.38 -10.83 -18.38
CA LEU A 13 -12.08 -12.12 -18.32
C LEU A 13 -12.68 -12.50 -19.67
N VAL A 14 -13.38 -11.57 -20.34
CA VAL A 14 -13.97 -11.81 -21.67
C VAL A 14 -12.89 -12.12 -22.68
N LEU A 15 -11.79 -11.35 -22.69
CA LEU A 15 -10.66 -11.59 -23.59
C LEU A 15 -9.99 -12.94 -23.35
N THR A 16 -9.89 -13.37 -22.09
CA THR A 16 -9.40 -14.72 -21.73
C THR A 16 -10.31 -15.79 -22.33
N ALA A 17 -11.63 -15.67 -22.15
CA ALA A 17 -12.60 -16.64 -22.65
C ALA A 17 -12.61 -16.74 -24.18
N ILE A 18 -12.59 -15.59 -24.87
CA ILE A 18 -12.54 -15.54 -26.34
C ILE A 18 -11.27 -16.22 -26.86
N ASN A 19 -10.11 -15.93 -26.26
CA ASN A 19 -8.86 -16.55 -26.68
C ASN A 19 -8.81 -18.05 -26.38
N LEU A 20 -9.39 -18.50 -25.26
CA LEU A 20 -9.47 -19.92 -24.97
C LEU A 20 -10.35 -20.67 -25.99
N ALA A 21 -11.47 -20.08 -26.39
CA ALA A 21 -12.33 -20.60 -27.45
C ALA A 21 -11.59 -20.63 -28.81
N GLY A 22 -10.85 -19.57 -29.14
CA GLY A 22 -10.02 -19.51 -30.34
C GLY A 22 -8.93 -20.58 -30.38
N ALA A 23 -8.28 -20.84 -29.24
CA ALA A 23 -7.28 -21.90 -29.13
C ALA A 23 -7.90 -23.29 -29.38
N GLY A 24 -9.07 -23.57 -28.78
CA GLY A 24 -9.79 -24.82 -28.99
C GLY A 24 -10.23 -25.02 -30.43
N PHE A 25 -10.70 -23.96 -31.09
CA PHE A 25 -11.08 -24.00 -32.50
C PHE A 25 -9.86 -24.27 -33.42
N ALA A 26 -8.77 -23.53 -33.25
CA ALA A 26 -7.56 -23.65 -34.07
C ALA A 26 -6.83 -24.99 -33.87
N ALA A 27 -6.91 -25.58 -32.67
CA ALA A 27 -6.39 -26.92 -32.42
C ALA A 27 -7.14 -28.00 -33.24
N GLY A 28 -8.43 -27.78 -33.54
CA GLY A 28 -9.25 -28.66 -34.38
C GLY A 28 -8.99 -28.53 -35.88
N THR A 29 -8.34 -27.46 -36.34
CA THR A 29 -8.09 -27.17 -37.77
C THR A 29 -6.67 -27.47 -38.24
N THR A 30 -5.85 -28.15 -37.44
CA THR A 30 -4.42 -28.43 -37.70
C THR A 30 -3.54 -27.18 -37.87
N GLU A 31 -3.92 -26.06 -37.25
CA GLU A 31 -3.16 -24.80 -37.29
C GLU A 31 -2.45 -24.53 -35.93
N PRO A 32 -1.31 -25.19 -35.66
CA PRO A 32 -0.67 -25.18 -34.34
C PRO A 32 -0.22 -23.79 -33.89
N TRP A 33 0.13 -22.91 -34.84
CA TRP A 33 0.51 -21.52 -34.54
C TRP A 33 -0.66 -20.66 -34.09
N HIS A 34 -1.82 -20.76 -34.73
CA HIS A 34 -3.00 -20.02 -34.29
C HIS A 34 -3.47 -20.51 -32.91
N ALA A 35 -3.45 -21.82 -32.67
CA ALA A 35 -3.79 -22.39 -31.37
C ALA A 35 -2.84 -21.89 -30.26
N THR A 36 -1.54 -21.84 -30.56
CA THR A 36 -0.49 -21.40 -29.61
C THR A 36 -0.63 -19.91 -29.29
N ILE A 37 -0.84 -19.05 -30.29
CA ILE A 37 -1.03 -17.60 -30.08
C ILE A 37 -2.25 -17.36 -29.20
N HIS A 38 -3.38 -18.01 -29.50
CA HIS A 38 -4.59 -17.90 -28.69
C HIS A 38 -4.38 -18.43 -27.26
N ALA A 39 -3.67 -19.54 -27.08
CA ALA A 39 -3.37 -20.07 -25.75
C ALA A 39 -2.52 -19.10 -24.92
N VAL A 40 -1.47 -18.52 -25.51
CA VAL A 40 -0.61 -17.52 -24.85
C VAL A 40 -1.41 -16.27 -24.47
N LEU A 41 -2.26 -15.77 -25.37
CA LEU A 41 -3.12 -14.62 -25.10
C LEU A 41 -4.12 -14.92 -23.97
N ALA A 42 -4.75 -16.10 -23.97
CA ALA A 42 -5.65 -16.52 -22.91
C ALA A 42 -4.95 -16.53 -21.54
N LEU A 43 -3.75 -17.10 -21.47
CA LEU A 43 -2.95 -17.10 -20.24
C LEU A 43 -2.56 -15.68 -19.80
N GLY A 44 -2.11 -14.84 -20.73
CA GLY A 44 -1.75 -13.45 -20.44
C GLY A 44 -2.91 -12.64 -19.88
N PHE A 45 -4.08 -12.70 -20.51
CA PHE A 45 -5.28 -12.01 -20.02
C PHE A 45 -5.80 -12.61 -18.71
N GLY A 46 -5.70 -13.93 -18.51
CA GLY A 46 -6.12 -14.59 -17.27
C GLY A 46 -5.27 -14.17 -16.07
N LEU A 47 -3.95 -14.13 -16.24
CA LEU A 47 -3.01 -13.64 -15.22
C LEU A 47 -3.23 -12.15 -14.93
N TRP A 48 -3.54 -11.35 -15.96
CA TRP A 48 -3.86 -9.94 -15.78
C TRP A 48 -5.19 -9.74 -15.03
N ALA A 49 -6.23 -10.52 -15.32
CA ALA A 49 -7.49 -10.52 -14.58
C ALA A 49 -7.25 -10.90 -13.10
N GLN A 50 -6.42 -11.91 -12.83
CA GLN A 50 -6.04 -12.29 -11.48
C GLN A 50 -5.31 -11.17 -10.74
N ARG A 51 -4.42 -10.45 -11.43
CA ARG A 51 -3.70 -9.29 -10.87
C ARG A 51 -4.65 -8.12 -10.58
N LEU A 52 -5.61 -7.85 -11.46
CA LEU A 52 -6.62 -6.81 -11.25
C LEU A 52 -7.54 -7.13 -10.07
N ARG A 53 -7.87 -8.40 -9.84
CA ARG A 53 -8.65 -8.85 -8.67
C ARG A 53 -7.87 -8.74 -7.36
N ARG A 54 -6.56 -8.92 -7.41
CA ARG A 54 -5.66 -8.86 -6.24
C ARG A 54 -5.14 -7.46 -5.94
N ALA A 55 -5.32 -6.51 -6.85
CA ALA A 55 -4.96 -5.12 -6.57
C ALA A 55 -5.77 -4.66 -5.35
N PRO A 56 -5.11 -4.16 -4.28
CA PRO A 56 -5.83 -3.54 -3.18
C PRO A 56 -6.76 -2.49 -3.76
N GLY A 57 -8.06 -2.60 -3.47
CA GLY A 57 -9.02 -1.58 -3.89
C GLY A 57 -8.56 -0.22 -3.36
N GLY A 58 -8.92 0.87 -4.05
CA GLY A 58 -8.56 2.22 -3.60
C GLY A 58 -8.90 2.46 -2.12
N SER A 59 -9.98 1.86 -1.63
CA SER A 59 -10.42 1.89 -0.23
C SER A 59 -9.46 1.23 0.76
N ASP A 60 -8.74 0.16 0.38
CA ASP A 60 -7.77 -0.50 1.26
C ASP A 60 -6.48 0.32 1.37
N VAL A 61 -6.09 1.00 0.28
CA VAL A 61 -4.98 1.96 0.31
C VAL A 61 -5.34 3.17 1.17
N GLU A 62 -6.56 3.69 1.03
CA GLU A 62 -7.06 4.84 1.77
C GLU A 62 -7.18 4.54 3.28
N ALA A 63 -7.73 3.38 3.65
CA ALA A 63 -7.76 2.92 5.05
C ALA A 63 -6.36 2.76 5.66
N ARG A 64 -5.38 2.26 4.87
CA ARG A 64 -3.99 2.16 5.31
C ARG A 64 -3.31 3.52 5.46
N LEU A 65 -3.68 4.50 4.63
CA LEU A 65 -3.19 5.88 4.75
C LEU A 65 -3.78 6.56 5.98
N GLU A 66 -5.08 6.42 6.24
CA GLU A 66 -5.72 6.93 7.46
C GLU A 66 -5.09 6.33 8.72
N ALA A 67 -4.84 5.02 8.74
CA ALA A 67 -4.17 4.36 9.85
C ALA A 67 -2.74 4.89 10.06
N LEU A 68 -2.02 5.15 8.97
CA LEU A 68 -0.67 5.71 9.03
C LEU A 68 -0.68 7.16 9.52
N GLU A 69 -1.65 7.97 9.10
CA GLU A 69 -1.80 9.36 9.54
C GLU A 69 -2.14 9.45 11.04
N ALA A 70 -3.00 8.55 11.53
CA ALA A 70 -3.29 8.43 12.95
C ALA A 70 -2.04 8.07 13.76
N GLU A 71 -1.25 7.10 13.29
CA GLU A 71 0.00 6.69 13.95
C GLU A 71 1.04 7.83 13.98
N VAL A 72 1.21 8.55 12.86
CA VAL A 72 2.12 9.71 12.80
C VAL A 72 1.65 10.81 13.76
N SER A 73 0.35 11.07 13.83
CA SER A 73 -0.21 12.07 14.75
C SER A 73 0.04 11.70 16.21
N LYS A 74 -0.14 10.41 16.56
CA LYS A 74 0.15 9.87 17.89
C LYS A 74 1.64 9.99 18.24
N GLN A 75 2.54 9.61 17.32
CA GLN A 75 3.98 9.74 17.54
C GLN A 75 4.41 11.19 17.76
N ARG A 76 3.83 12.14 17.00
CA ARG A 76 4.07 13.57 17.22
C ARG A 76 3.65 14.02 18.61
N GLN A 77 2.50 13.56 19.08
CA GLN A 77 2.03 13.85 20.43
C GLN A 77 2.97 13.29 21.50
N GLU A 78 3.39 12.03 21.37
CA GLU A 78 4.34 11.40 22.30
C GLU A 78 5.69 12.13 22.32
N LEU A 79 6.17 12.59 21.15
CA LEU A 79 7.39 13.40 21.07
C LEU A 79 7.25 14.75 21.77
N THR A 80 6.10 15.43 21.63
CA THR A 80 5.83 16.69 22.34
C THR A 80 5.82 16.47 23.85
N GLU A 81 5.15 15.43 24.34
CA GLU A 81 5.14 15.11 25.77
C GLU A 81 6.54 14.77 26.30
N ALA A 82 7.32 14.01 25.54
CA ALA A 82 8.70 13.72 25.88
C ALA A 82 9.56 15.00 25.96
N GLN A 83 9.37 15.94 25.03
CA GLN A 83 10.05 17.24 25.05
C GLN A 83 9.67 18.08 26.28
N GLU A 84 8.40 18.12 26.65
CA GLU A 84 7.94 18.85 27.85
C GLU A 84 8.56 18.26 29.13
N ARG A 85 8.66 16.93 29.23
CA ARG A 85 9.27 16.26 30.39
C ARG A 85 10.77 16.52 30.47
N LEU A 86 11.45 16.56 29.31
CA LEU A 86 12.87 16.92 29.25
C LEU A 86 13.09 18.37 29.69
N ASP A 87 12.31 19.30 29.15
CA ASP A 87 12.38 20.72 29.51
C ASP A 87 12.09 20.94 31.01
N PHE A 88 11.10 20.26 31.57
CA PHE A 88 10.84 20.28 33.01
C PHE A 88 12.05 19.80 33.83
N THR A 89 12.67 18.70 33.40
CA THR A 89 13.87 18.15 34.07
C THR A 89 15.03 19.13 33.99
N GLU A 90 15.22 19.79 32.85
CA GLU A 90 16.25 20.82 32.67
C GLU A 90 16.04 22.01 33.62
N ARG A 91 14.81 22.51 33.75
CA ARG A 91 14.48 23.59 34.69
C ARG A 91 14.76 23.20 36.14
N LEU A 92 14.40 21.98 36.55
CA LEU A 92 14.70 21.49 37.91
C LEU A 92 16.20 21.39 38.19
N LEU A 93 16.98 20.90 37.22
CA LEU A 93 18.44 20.82 37.34
C LEU A 93 19.08 22.21 37.44
N ALA A 94 18.59 23.18 36.65
CA ALA A 94 19.04 24.57 36.72
C ALA A 94 18.77 25.18 38.10
N GLN A 95 17.55 25.01 38.64
CA GLN A 95 17.18 25.48 39.98
C GLN A 95 18.02 24.84 41.09
N GLY A 96 18.26 23.52 41.02
CA GLY A 96 19.11 22.82 42.00
C GLY A 96 20.57 23.29 41.99
N ARG A 97 21.11 23.62 40.81
CA ARG A 97 22.46 24.20 40.67
C ARG A 97 22.53 25.62 41.24
N GLU A 98 21.50 26.43 41.02
CA GLU A 98 21.42 27.79 41.54
C GLU A 98 21.27 27.80 43.07
N ALA A 99 20.40 26.96 43.63
CA ALA A 99 20.25 26.80 45.08
C ALA A 99 21.55 26.34 45.77
N ARG A 100 22.34 25.45 45.14
CA ARG A 100 23.66 25.03 45.65
C ARG A 100 24.71 26.15 45.58
N ARG A 101 24.60 27.07 44.62
CA ARG A 101 25.50 28.24 44.52
C ARG A 101 25.23 29.29 45.60
N VAL A 102 24.02 29.32 46.16
CA VAL A 102 23.52 30.39 47.05
C VAL A 102 23.56 29.99 48.55
N GLY A 103 24.15 28.85 48.94
CA GLY A 103 24.24 28.47 50.36
C GLY A 103 25.60 27.90 50.80
N PRO A 104 26.01 28.09 52.08
CA PRO A 104 25.94 29.29 52.91
C PRO A 104 27.34 29.92 53.07
N GLU A 105 27.44 31.24 52.89
CA GLU A 105 28.53 32.04 53.47
C GLU A 105 28.25 32.20 54.97
N ARG A 106 28.60 31.20 55.79
CA ARG A 106 28.79 31.30 57.25
C ARG A 106 29.79 30.25 57.73
#